data_AF-A0A659UEU3-F1
#
_entry.id   AF-A0A659UEU3-F1
#
_cell.length_a   1.000
_cell.length_b   1.000
_cell.length_c   1.000
_cell.angle_alpha   90.00
_cell.angle_beta   90.00
_cell.angle_gamma   90.00
#
_symmetry.space_group_name_H-M   'P 1'
#
loop_
_entity.id
_entity.type
_entity.pdbx_description
1 polymer ?
#
loop_
_entity_poly.entity_id
_entity_poly.type
_entity_poly.pdbx_seq_one_letter_code
_entity_poly.pdbx_strand_id
1 'polypeptide(L)'
;FREAAVDDAALGPIAAAKVPLTPGRSMAVDRLLHTFGTPFYIDAPTLTAFDKRPFRRLMIAQDTGSAITGPARGDLFAGSGDTAGEIAGVVRNAADFYALVPRALAGGA
;
A
#
# COMPACT_ATOMS: atom_id res chain seq x y z
N PHE A 1 -20.55 -8.85 2.89
CA PHE A 1 -20.23 -8.08 1.67
C PHE A 1 -21.40 -7.16 1.35
N ARG A 2 -21.15 -6.06 0.64
CA ARG A 2 -22.18 -5.24 0.02
C ARG A 2 -21.77 -4.99 -1.42
N GLU A 3 -22.73 -4.81 -2.31
CA GLU A 3 -22.44 -4.27 -3.64
C GLU A 3 -21.89 -2.85 -3.50
N ALA A 4 -20.91 -2.54 -4.33
CA ALA A 4 -20.33 -1.22 -4.46
C ALA A 4 -20.21 -0.92 -5.94
N ALA A 5 -20.63 0.28 -6.36
CA ALA A 5 -20.38 0.75 -7.70
C ALA A 5 -18.87 0.83 -7.93
N VAL A 6 -18.42 0.33 -9.07
CA VAL A 6 -17.04 0.46 -9.55
C VAL A 6 -17.08 1.40 -10.74
N ASP A 7 -16.70 2.65 -10.50
CA ASP A 7 -16.75 3.69 -11.53
C ASP A 7 -15.60 3.53 -12.55
N ASP A 8 -14.46 3.01 -12.11
CA ASP A 8 -13.28 2.74 -12.95
C ASP A 8 -12.73 1.34 -12.66
N ALA A 9 -12.76 0.47 -13.67
CA ALA A 9 -12.27 -0.91 -13.59
C ALA A 9 -10.74 -1.01 -13.47
N ALA A 10 -10.00 0.06 -13.75
CA ALA A 10 -8.55 0.12 -13.51
C ALA A 10 -8.20 0.30 -12.03
N LEU A 11 -9.17 0.70 -11.20
CA LEU A 11 -9.02 0.86 -9.77
C LEU A 11 -9.48 -0.40 -9.02
N GLY A 12 -8.92 -0.57 -7.84
CA GLY A 12 -9.35 -1.56 -6.87
C GLY A 12 -10.59 -1.14 -6.08
N PRO A 13 -11.10 -2.02 -5.22
CA PRO A 13 -12.30 -1.77 -4.43
C PRO A 13 -12.12 -0.58 -3.48
N ILE A 14 -13.25 0.00 -3.04
CA ILE A 14 -13.27 0.96 -1.94
C ILE A 14 -12.82 0.26 -0.65
N ALA A 15 -11.77 0.80 -0.03
CA ALA A 15 -11.11 0.18 1.11
C ALA A 15 -11.33 0.95 2.43
N ALA A 16 -10.50 0.70 3.45
CA ALA A 16 -10.68 1.31 4.78
C ALA A 16 -10.67 2.85 4.76
N ALA A 17 -9.85 3.47 3.90
CA ALA A 17 -9.80 4.93 3.75
C ALA A 17 -10.96 5.53 2.93
N LYS A 18 -11.96 4.73 2.53
CA LYS A 18 -13.16 5.15 1.79
C LYS A 18 -12.88 5.73 0.40
N VAL A 19 -11.75 5.37 -0.18
CA VAL A 19 -11.35 5.70 -1.55
C VAL A 19 -11.00 4.42 -2.31
N PRO A 20 -11.07 4.40 -3.65
CA PRO A 20 -10.61 3.27 -4.45
C PRO A 20 -9.11 3.06 -4.29
N LEU A 21 -8.67 1.80 -4.33
CA LEU A 21 -7.25 1.48 -4.34
C LEU A 21 -6.67 1.65 -5.76
N THR A 22 -5.43 2.11 -5.85
CA THR A 22 -4.67 2.25 -7.10
C THR A 22 -3.62 1.14 -7.18
N PRO A 23 -3.66 0.27 -8.20
CA PRO A 23 -2.69 -0.81 -8.37
C PRO A 23 -1.24 -0.31 -8.33
N GLY A 24 -0.41 -0.98 -7.52
CA GLY A 24 1.01 -0.66 -7.35
C GLY A 24 1.30 0.71 -6.71
N ARG A 25 0.28 1.37 -6.14
CA ARG A 25 0.38 2.67 -5.47
C ARG A 25 -0.35 2.74 -4.13
N SER A 26 -1.34 1.92 -3.89
CA SER A 26 -1.98 1.81 -2.58
C SER A 26 -1.35 0.72 -1.72
N MET A 27 -1.38 0.92 -0.41
CA MET A 27 -0.99 -0.11 0.54
C MET A 27 -1.87 -0.11 1.78
N ALA A 28 -1.97 -1.29 2.41
CA ALA A 28 -2.52 -1.43 3.75
C ALA A 28 -1.45 -1.19 4.81
N VAL A 29 -1.83 -0.53 5.90
CA VAL A 29 -0.97 -0.25 7.05
C VAL A 29 -1.69 -0.54 8.37
N ASP A 30 -0.95 -0.55 9.47
CA ASP A 30 -1.54 -0.59 10.81
C ASP A 30 -2.28 0.73 11.11
N ARG A 31 -3.62 0.68 11.16
CA ARG A 31 -4.46 1.86 11.39
C ARG A 31 -4.33 2.48 12.79
N LEU A 32 -3.75 1.77 13.75
CA LEU A 32 -3.55 2.29 15.11
C LEU A 32 -2.28 3.13 15.19
N LEU A 33 -1.35 2.94 14.25
CA LEU A 33 -0.06 3.61 14.22
C LEU A 33 0.02 4.67 13.11
N HIS A 34 -0.66 4.44 11.98
CA HIS A 34 -0.54 5.27 10.78
C HIS A 34 -1.87 5.93 10.41
N THR A 35 -1.78 7.15 9.89
CA THR A 35 -2.95 7.90 9.38
C THR A 35 -3.17 7.58 7.91
N PHE A 36 -4.41 7.29 7.50
CA PHE A 36 -4.73 7.11 6.08
C PHE A 36 -4.40 8.37 5.27
N GLY A 37 -3.96 8.17 4.03
CA GLY A 37 -3.44 9.21 3.15
C GLY A 37 -1.94 9.49 3.33
N THR A 38 -1.30 8.96 4.37
CA THR A 38 0.15 9.15 4.57
C THR A 38 0.93 8.52 3.40
N PRO A 39 1.81 9.28 2.73
CA PRO A 39 2.69 8.71 1.73
C PRO A 39 3.86 7.95 2.39
N PHE A 40 4.10 6.74 1.92
CA PHE A 40 5.24 5.92 2.32
C PHE A 40 6.11 5.60 1.12
N TYR A 41 7.39 5.94 1.17
CA TYR A 41 8.36 5.40 0.24
C TYR A 41 8.83 4.05 0.78
N ILE A 42 8.70 3.01 -0.05
CA ILE A 42 9.03 1.63 0.30
C ILE A 42 10.25 1.22 -0.52
N ASP A 43 11.34 0.86 0.16
CA ASP A 43 12.53 0.26 -0.45
C ASP A 43 12.60 -1.23 -0.06
N ALA A 44 12.30 -2.10 -1.00
CA ALA A 44 12.30 -3.55 -0.85
C ALA A 44 13.14 -4.16 -1.98
N PRO A 45 14.49 -4.17 -1.87
CA PRO A 45 15.35 -4.48 -3.00
C PRO A 45 15.23 -5.94 -3.50
N THR A 46 14.80 -6.85 -2.64
CA THR A 46 14.58 -8.26 -2.98
C THR A 46 13.21 -8.54 -3.59
N LEU A 47 12.27 -7.59 -3.51
CA LEU A 47 10.96 -7.70 -4.13
C LEU A 47 11.07 -7.30 -5.60
N THR A 48 10.93 -8.28 -6.50
CA THR A 48 11.02 -8.08 -7.95
C THR A 48 9.76 -8.48 -8.71
N ALA A 49 8.73 -8.98 -8.00
CA ALA A 49 7.53 -9.55 -8.60
C ALA A 49 6.71 -8.56 -9.46
N PHE A 50 6.79 -7.25 -9.18
CA PHE A 50 6.03 -6.23 -9.91
C PHE A 50 6.57 -5.99 -11.34
N ASP A 51 7.86 -5.69 -11.48
CA ASP A 51 8.46 -5.27 -12.77
C ASP A 51 9.79 -5.97 -13.09
N LYS A 52 10.10 -7.10 -12.43
CA LYS A 52 11.42 -7.77 -12.51
C LYS A 52 12.60 -6.86 -12.14
N ARG A 53 12.34 -5.82 -11.34
CA ARG A 53 13.32 -4.84 -10.83
C ARG A 53 13.09 -4.63 -9.33
N PRO A 54 14.14 -4.22 -8.57
CA PRO A 54 14.00 -3.90 -7.16
C PRO A 54 12.83 -2.94 -6.89
N PHE A 55 11.97 -3.29 -5.94
CA PHE A 55 10.79 -2.48 -5.63
C PHE A 55 11.19 -1.26 -4.80
N ARG A 56 11.06 -0.08 -5.42
CA ARG A 56 11.36 1.23 -4.82
C ARG A 56 10.31 2.23 -5.25
N ARG A 57 9.27 2.41 -4.45
CA ARG A 57 8.10 3.19 -4.86
C ARG A 57 7.50 3.98 -3.71
N LEU A 58 7.03 5.18 -4.06
CA LEU A 58 6.08 5.91 -3.23
C LEU A 58 4.70 5.28 -3.36
N MET A 59 4.12 4.98 -2.20
CA MET A 59 2.83 4.35 -1.98
C MET A 59 1.99 5.24 -1.04
N ILE A 60 0.66 5.08 -1.05
CA ILE A 60 -0.27 5.79 -0.18
C ILE A 60 -0.98 4.80 0.73
N ALA A 61 -0.98 5.08 2.04
CA ALA A 61 -1.73 4.32 3.03
C ALA A 61 -3.25 4.53 2.83
N GLN A 62 -3.92 3.60 2.16
CA GLN A 62 -5.36 3.71 1.83
C GLN A 62 -6.20 2.55 2.38
N ASP A 63 -5.55 1.57 3.01
CA ASP A 63 -6.24 0.42 3.58
C ASP A 63 -5.64 -0.02 4.93
N THR A 64 -6.30 -0.99 5.57
CA THR A 64 -5.80 -1.70 6.74
C THR A 64 -6.29 -3.14 6.73
N GLY A 65 -5.58 -4.02 7.44
CA GLY A 65 -5.98 -5.41 7.62
C GLY A 65 -5.61 -5.90 9.00
N SER A 66 -6.36 -6.87 9.53
CA SER A 66 -6.15 -7.41 10.89
C SER A 66 -4.76 -8.04 11.08
N ALA A 67 -4.14 -8.53 10.00
CA ALA A 67 -2.79 -9.09 10.00
C ALA A 67 -1.67 -8.06 9.73
N ILE A 68 -2.04 -6.80 9.47
CA ILE A 68 -1.11 -5.72 9.15
C ILE A 68 -0.88 -4.91 10.41
N THR A 69 0.03 -5.41 11.26
CA THR A 69 0.33 -4.84 12.57
C THR A 69 1.80 -4.45 12.68
N GLY A 70 2.06 -3.33 13.34
CA GLY A 70 3.40 -2.82 13.60
C GLY A 70 3.83 -1.64 12.71
N PRO A 71 4.89 -0.93 13.11
CA PRO A 71 5.25 0.37 12.54
C PRO A 71 5.80 0.29 11.11
N ALA A 72 6.46 -0.81 10.75
CA ALA A 72 7.06 -1.04 9.43
C ALA A 72 6.51 -2.34 8.79
N ARG A 73 5.20 -2.52 8.87
CA ARG A 73 4.46 -3.62 8.23
C ARG A 73 3.45 -3.03 7.27
N GLY A 74 3.43 -3.55 6.05
CA GLY A 74 2.44 -3.17 5.05
C GLY A 74 2.08 -4.31 4.12
N ASP A 75 0.96 -4.14 3.44
CA ASP A 75 0.50 -5.01 2.36
C ASP A 75 0.36 -4.18 1.08
N LEU A 76 1.00 -4.61 0.00
CA LEU A 76 1.06 -3.84 -1.25
C LEU A 76 -0.11 -4.25 -2.15
N PHE A 77 -0.94 -3.29 -2.55
CA PHE A 77 -2.03 -3.59 -3.47
C PHE A 77 -1.47 -3.75 -4.90
N ALA A 78 -1.38 -4.98 -5.40
CA ALA A 78 -0.86 -5.27 -6.74
C ALA A 78 -1.85 -4.97 -7.87
N GLY A 79 -3.15 -4.90 -7.56
CA GLY A 79 -4.23 -4.72 -8.52
C GLY A 79 -5.34 -5.76 -8.33
N SER A 80 -6.10 -6.01 -9.39
CA SER A 80 -7.19 -7.00 -9.42
C SER A 80 -7.01 -7.98 -10.58
N GLY A 81 -7.57 -9.18 -10.44
CA GLY A 81 -7.43 -10.27 -11.40
C GLY A 81 -6.25 -11.20 -11.13
N ASP A 82 -6.15 -12.26 -11.93
CA ASP A 82 -5.27 -13.41 -11.68
C ASP A 82 -3.79 -13.00 -11.61
N THR A 83 -3.33 -12.16 -12.55
CA THR A 83 -1.94 -11.66 -12.57
C THR A 83 -1.59 -10.89 -11.30
N ALA A 84 -2.52 -10.09 -10.76
CA ALA A 84 -2.28 -9.39 -9.50
C ALA A 84 -2.21 -10.37 -8.32
N GLY A 85 -3.01 -11.44 -8.34
CA GLY A 85 -2.96 -12.53 -7.37
C GLY A 85 -1.63 -13.28 -7.39
N GLU A 86 -1.08 -13.57 -8.57
CA GLU A 86 0.24 -14.19 -8.72
C GLU A 86 1.35 -13.33 -8.13
N ILE A 87 1.33 -12.02 -8.41
CA ILE A 87 2.28 -11.07 -7.83
C ILE A 87 2.14 -11.04 -6.31
N ALA A 88 0.92 -10.86 -5.80
CA ALA A 88 0.64 -10.75 -4.37
C ALA A 88 1.05 -12.02 -3.60
N GLY A 89 0.80 -13.20 -4.16
CA GLY A 89 1.06 -14.49 -3.51
C GLY A 89 2.54 -14.76 -3.22
N VAL A 90 3.46 -14.09 -3.92
CA VAL A 90 4.91 -14.27 -3.72
C VAL A 90 5.56 -13.14 -2.91
N VAL A 91 4.81 -12.08 -2.56
CA VAL A 91 5.35 -10.96 -1.78
C VAL A 91 5.52 -11.37 -0.32
N ARG A 92 6.78 -11.59 0.07
CA ARG A 92 7.18 -11.78 1.47
C ARG A 92 8.62 -11.34 1.64
N ASN A 93 8.81 -10.03 1.64
CA ASN A 93 10.12 -9.40 1.55
C ASN A 93 10.36 -8.45 2.73
N ALA A 94 11.62 -8.39 3.17
CA ALA A 94 12.07 -7.29 4.03
C ALA A 94 12.06 -5.98 3.24
N ALA A 95 11.71 -4.90 3.92
CA ALA A 95 11.56 -3.59 3.30
C ALA A 95 11.82 -2.48 4.33
N ASP A 96 12.42 -1.39 3.87
CA ASP A 96 12.55 -0.15 4.63
C ASP A 96 11.36 0.77 4.32
N PHE A 97 10.80 1.36 5.36
CA PHE A 97 9.63 2.25 5.29
C PHE A 97 10.04 3.67 5.64
N TYR A 98 9.80 4.60 4.73
CA TYR A 98 10.03 6.02 4.95
C TYR A 98 8.69 6.75 4.87
N ALA A 99 8.21 7.26 6.00
CA ALA A 99 6.99 8.07 6.03
C ALA A 99 7.31 9.52 5.60
N LEU A 100 6.57 10.04 4.62
CA LEU A 100 6.69 11.44 4.21
C LEU A 100 5.64 12.25 4.97
N VAL A 101 6.10 13.00 5.95
CA VAL A 101 5.22 13.87 6.75
C VAL A 101 5.21 15.30 6.18
N PRO A 102 4.05 15.98 6.16
CA PRO A 102 3.99 17.41 5.84
C PRO A 102 4.98 18.20 6.69
N ARG A 103 5.74 19.12 6.07
CA ARG A 103 6.79 19.91 6.75
C ARG A 103 6.28 20.61 8.01
N ALA A 104 5.05 21.11 7.99
CA ALA A 104 4.44 21.78 9.15
C ALA A 104 4.31 20.88 10.39
N LEU A 105 4.23 19.55 10.21
CA LEU A 105 4.19 18.56 11.29
C LEU A 105 5.58 18.10 11.74
N ALA A 106 6.61 18.33 10.93
CA ALA A 106 7.97 17.87 11.19
C ALA A 106 8.77 18.74 12.17
N GLY A 107 8.14 19.80 12.74
CA GLY A 107 8.65 20.63 13.84
C GLY A 107 10.17 20.86 13.87
N GLY A 108 10.66 21.96 13.27
CA GLY A 108 12.04 22.43 13.49
C GLY A 108 13.04 22.22 12.34
N ALA A 109 12.57 22.14 11.09
CA ALA A 109 13.42 22.28 9.89
C ALA A 109 13.28 23.66 9.24
#